data_AF-A0A822CK51-F1
#
_entry.id   AF-A0A822CK51-F1
#
_cell.length_a   1.000
_cell.length_b   1.000
_cell.length_c   1.000
_cell.angle_alpha   90.00
_cell.angle_beta   90.00
_cell.angle_gamma   90.00
#
_symmetry.space_group_name_H-M   'P 1'
#
loop_
_entity.id
_entity.type
_entity.pdbx_description
1 polymer ?
#
loop_
_entity_poly.entity_id
_entity_poly.type
_entity_poly.pdbx_seq_one_letter_code
_entity_poly.pdbx_strand_id
1 'polypeptide(L)'
;MFKFVCDGIPEMYPIKIDGQYHTDETDCEQWPCNNSYTYCNTVWNCPRGEDELTCNNTLIVCPALHHPCILPNTTTLSCLSIEKVHNGIVDCLGGSDERQLCRQMYLFEETNRYHCWNRSECVSITSLINCNPKLDTQLSK
;
A
#
# COMPACT_ATOMS: atom_id res chain seq x y z
N MET A 1 2.23 18.69 -0.73
CA MET A 1 1.93 18.58 -2.18
C MET A 1 2.80 17.52 -2.83
N PHE A 2 4.14 17.55 -2.75
CA PHE A 2 4.99 16.50 -3.36
C PHE A 2 5.03 15.12 -2.68
N LYS A 3 4.40 14.95 -1.50
CA LYS A 3 4.50 13.70 -0.71
C LYS A 3 3.66 12.55 -1.29
N PHE A 4 2.59 12.88 -2.00
CA PHE A 4 1.62 11.91 -2.54
C PHE A 4 1.72 11.77 -4.05
N VAL A 5 2.76 12.34 -4.67
CA VAL A 5 2.99 12.20 -6.11
C VAL A 5 3.41 10.76 -6.41
N CYS A 6 2.80 10.14 -7.40
CA CYS A 6 3.09 8.77 -7.83
C CYS A 6 2.92 7.75 -6.69
N ASP A 7 1.91 7.93 -5.86
CA ASP A 7 1.58 7.02 -4.76
C ASP A 7 0.49 6.00 -5.13
N GLY A 8 -0.01 6.06 -6.37
CA GLY A 8 -1.07 5.23 -6.92
C GLY A 8 -2.49 5.73 -6.65
N ILE A 9 -2.65 6.95 -6.15
CA ILE A 9 -3.96 7.58 -5.87
C ILE A 9 -4.00 8.95 -6.58
N PRO A 10 -4.91 9.14 -7.56
CA PRO A 10 -5.05 10.45 -8.18
C PRO A 10 -5.78 11.40 -7.21
N GLU A 11 -5.03 12.22 -6.47
CA GLU A 11 -5.59 13.21 -5.53
C GLU A 11 -5.86 14.57 -6.21
N MET A 12 -5.29 14.78 -7.39
CA MET A 12 -5.45 16.02 -8.16
C MET A 12 -6.40 15.83 -9.34
N TYR A 13 -7.32 16.79 -9.52
CA TYR A 13 -8.14 16.86 -10.72
C TYR A 13 -7.25 16.92 -11.97
N PRO A 14 -7.55 16.15 -13.03
CA PRO A 14 -6.74 16.15 -14.23
C PRO A 14 -6.63 17.56 -14.84
N ILE A 15 -5.40 18.02 -15.03
CA ILE A 15 -5.09 19.29 -15.70
C ILE A 15 -4.72 19.02 -17.15
N LYS A 16 -5.10 19.94 -18.05
CA LYS A 16 -4.82 19.78 -19.49
C LYS A 16 -3.57 20.57 -19.88
N ILE A 17 -2.51 19.88 -20.30
CA ILE A 17 -1.24 20.44 -20.79
C ILE A 17 -1.00 19.86 -22.17
N ASP A 18 -0.70 20.70 -23.17
CA ASP A 18 -0.44 20.28 -24.56
C ASP A 18 -1.49 19.31 -25.17
N GLY A 19 -2.74 19.44 -24.74
CA GLY A 19 -3.85 18.61 -25.21
C GLY A 19 -4.05 17.30 -24.44
N GLN A 20 -3.13 16.92 -23.56
CA GLN A 20 -3.20 15.71 -22.72
C GLN A 20 -3.63 16.05 -21.29
N TYR A 21 -4.27 15.10 -20.62
CA TYR A 21 -4.67 15.22 -19.23
C TYR A 21 -3.59 14.62 -18.33
N HIS A 22 -3.13 15.39 -17.36
CA HIS A 22 -2.11 15.00 -16.39
C HIS A 22 -2.67 15.06 -14.97
N THR A 23 -2.26 14.11 -14.15
CA THR A 23 -2.48 14.07 -12.69
C THR A 23 -1.13 13.99 -11.98
N ASP A 24 -1.17 13.96 -10.66
CA ASP A 24 -0.07 13.58 -9.77
C ASP A 24 0.44 12.14 -9.97
N GLU A 25 -0.25 11.34 -10.80
CA GLU A 25 0.09 9.96 -11.16
C GLU A 25 0.58 9.81 -12.62
N THR A 26 0.88 10.91 -13.29
CA THR A 26 1.37 10.92 -14.68
C THR A 26 2.89 11.09 -14.74
N ASP A 27 3.55 10.43 -15.70
CA ASP A 27 5.00 10.52 -15.94
C ASP A 27 5.88 10.12 -14.72
N CYS A 28 5.40 9.22 -13.87
CA CYS A 28 6.12 8.76 -12.68
C CYS A 28 7.50 8.16 -12.96
N GLU A 29 7.71 7.58 -14.15
CA GLU A 29 9.02 7.10 -14.63
C GLU A 29 10.11 8.19 -14.67
N GLN A 30 9.71 9.46 -14.76
CA GLN A 30 10.64 10.60 -14.79
C GLN A 30 11.12 11.02 -13.39
N TRP A 31 10.49 10.52 -12.32
CA TRP A 31 10.74 10.91 -10.94
C TRP A 31 11.19 9.70 -10.12
N PRO A 32 12.42 9.70 -9.57
CA PRO A 32 12.84 8.63 -8.66
C PRO A 32 11.86 8.54 -7.49
N CYS A 33 11.23 7.37 -7.32
CA CYS A 33 10.22 7.17 -6.28
C CYS A 33 10.79 7.36 -4.87
N ASN A 34 12.08 7.09 -4.66
CA ASN A 34 12.82 7.38 -3.43
C ASN A 34 13.71 8.62 -3.63
N ASN A 35 13.26 9.75 -3.09
CA ASN A 35 13.94 11.04 -3.16
C ASN A 35 13.77 11.82 -1.85
N SER A 36 14.31 13.03 -1.75
CA SER A 36 14.27 13.84 -0.51
C SER A 36 12.86 14.21 -0.01
N TYR A 37 11.83 14.11 -0.85
CA TYR A 37 10.44 14.42 -0.49
C TYR A 37 9.62 13.16 -0.13
N THR A 38 10.02 12.00 -0.65
CA THR A 38 9.33 10.72 -0.45
C THR A 38 10.01 9.87 0.63
N TYR A 39 11.32 9.99 0.81
CA TYR A 39 12.06 9.23 1.81
C TYR A 39 11.52 9.40 3.23
N CYS A 40 11.11 8.30 3.85
CA CYS A 40 10.62 8.20 5.22
C CYS A 40 9.49 9.19 5.55
N ASN A 41 8.58 9.40 4.60
CA ASN A 41 7.44 10.30 4.73
C ASN A 41 6.14 9.56 5.14
N THR A 42 6.20 8.25 5.37
CA THR A 42 5.11 7.31 5.70
C THR A 42 4.16 6.91 4.56
N VAL A 43 4.43 7.36 3.34
CA VAL A 43 3.71 7.04 2.11
C VAL A 43 4.58 6.10 1.29
N TRP A 44 3.99 5.13 0.61
CA TRP A 44 4.76 4.29 -0.30
C TRP A 44 4.61 4.86 -1.70
N ASN A 45 5.62 5.59 -2.14
CA ASN A 45 5.75 6.07 -3.50
C ASN A 45 6.51 5.04 -4.37
N CYS A 46 7.35 4.19 -3.76
CA CYS A 46 8.01 3.11 -4.49
C CYS A 46 7.15 1.82 -4.53
N PRO A 47 7.27 0.98 -5.59
CA PRO A 47 6.45 -0.23 -5.76
C PRO A 47 6.52 -1.20 -4.58
N ARG A 48 7.68 -1.31 -3.91
CA ARG A 48 7.86 -2.16 -2.74
C ARG A 48 8.09 -1.35 -1.46
N GLY A 49 7.76 -0.06 -1.48
CA GLY A 49 7.94 0.85 -0.35
C GLY A 49 9.39 1.15 0.01
N GLU A 50 10.33 1.04 -0.93
CA GLU A 50 11.77 1.26 -0.72
C GLU A 50 12.10 2.62 -0.09
N ASP A 51 11.27 3.64 -0.35
CA ASP A 51 11.31 4.97 0.23
C ASP A 51 11.01 4.99 1.74
N GLU A 52 10.39 3.95 2.27
CA GLU A 52 10.00 3.80 3.67
C GLU A 52 10.83 2.74 4.43
N LEU A 53 11.99 2.36 3.89
CA LEU A 53 12.93 1.47 4.56
C LEU A 53 13.96 2.23 5.41
N THR A 54 14.37 1.62 6.51
CA THR A 54 15.46 2.13 7.39
C THR A 54 15.17 3.52 7.99
N CYS A 55 13.89 3.79 8.26
CA CYS A 55 13.44 5.03 8.85
C CYS A 55 13.52 5.00 10.39
N ASN A 56 14.02 6.07 11.00
CA ASN A 56 14.13 6.20 12.46
C ASN A 56 12.81 6.63 13.16
N ASN A 57 11.74 6.87 12.39
CA ASN A 57 10.50 7.49 12.89
C ASN A 57 9.31 6.53 12.94
N THR A 58 9.54 5.22 12.94
CA THR A 58 8.47 4.22 12.94
C THR A 58 8.16 3.73 14.35
N LEU A 59 6.88 3.44 14.63
CA LEU A 59 6.40 2.89 15.91
C LEU A 59 7.03 1.52 16.24
N ILE A 60 7.43 0.78 15.20
CA ILE A 60 8.24 -0.43 15.32
C ILE A 60 9.53 -0.26 14.51
N VAL A 61 10.64 -0.65 15.11
CA VAL A 61 11.93 -0.74 14.44
C VAL A 61 12.04 -2.13 13.81
N CYS A 62 11.89 -2.20 12.49
CA CYS A 62 12.15 -3.42 11.75
C CYS A 62 13.63 -3.51 11.32
N PRO A 63 14.15 -4.73 11.08
CA PRO A 63 15.46 -4.91 10.46
C PRO A 63 15.54 -4.19 9.12
N ALA A 64 16.76 -3.97 8.62
CA ALA A 64 16.97 -3.47 7.27
C ALA A 64 16.19 -4.32 6.25
N LEU A 65 15.65 -3.68 5.21
CA LEU A 65 14.85 -4.33 4.15
C LEU A 65 13.57 -5.03 4.64
N HIS A 66 13.00 -4.57 5.76
CA HIS A 66 11.72 -5.06 6.26
C HIS A 66 10.75 -3.91 6.56
N HIS A 67 9.47 -4.16 6.29
CA HIS A 67 8.37 -3.24 6.58
C HIS A 67 7.59 -3.70 7.81
N PRO A 68 7.06 -2.76 8.61
CA PRO A 68 6.05 -3.08 9.61
C PRO A 68 4.83 -3.73 8.94
N CYS A 69 4.34 -4.81 9.53
CA CYS A 69 3.23 -5.60 9.02
C CYS A 69 2.36 -6.07 10.19
N ILE A 70 1.04 -5.93 10.07
CA ILE A 70 0.12 -6.54 11.03
C ILE A 70 -0.22 -7.93 10.52
N LEU A 71 0.15 -8.96 11.28
CA LEU A 71 -0.18 -10.33 10.92
C LEU A 71 -1.71 -10.54 11.00
N PRO A 72 -2.37 -11.05 9.96
CA PRO A 72 -3.83 -11.20 9.93
C PRO A 72 -4.35 -12.07 11.08
N ASN A 73 -3.77 -13.26 11.28
CA ASN A 73 -4.31 -14.26 12.22
C ASN A 73 -4.24 -13.82 13.69
N THR A 74 -3.15 -13.14 14.06
CA THR A 74 -2.85 -12.76 15.44
C THR A 74 -3.10 -11.28 15.72
N THR A 75 -3.31 -10.47 14.68
CA THR A 75 -3.38 -9.00 14.77
C THR A 75 -2.19 -8.37 15.49
N THR A 76 -1.04 -9.05 15.46
CA THR A 76 0.20 -8.59 16.09
C THR A 76 1.08 -7.89 15.08
N LEU A 77 1.74 -6.84 15.51
CA LEU A 77 2.74 -6.16 14.69
C LEU A 77 4.00 -7.02 14.55
N SER A 78 4.50 -7.14 13.32
CA SER A 78 5.63 -7.95 12.90
C SER A 78 6.40 -7.19 11.81
N CYS A 79 7.50 -7.77 11.34
CA CYS A 79 8.32 -7.23 10.25
C CYS A 79 8.27 -8.18 9.05
N LEU A 80 7.78 -7.67 7.91
CA LEU A 80 7.72 -8.39 6.64
C LEU A 80 8.94 -8.02 5.78
N SER A 81 9.62 -9.01 5.21
CA SER A 81 10.70 -8.75 4.25
C SER A 81 10.17 -8.02 3.01
N ILE A 82 10.92 -7.05 2.49
CA ILE A 82 10.63 -6.40 1.20
C ILE A 82 10.45 -7.41 0.06
N GLU A 83 11.08 -8.59 0.14
CA GLU A 83 10.93 -9.61 -0.90
C GLU A 83 9.51 -10.20 -0.98
N LYS A 84 8.75 -10.06 0.10
CA LYS A 84 7.35 -10.46 0.16
C LYS A 84 6.37 -9.36 -0.23
N VAL A 85 6.86 -8.14 -0.40
CA VAL A 85 6.05 -7.03 -0.85
C VAL A 85 5.91 -7.09 -2.36
N HIS A 86 4.68 -6.88 -2.84
CA HIS A 86 4.32 -6.89 -4.25
C HIS A 86 4.61 -8.24 -4.94
N ASN A 87 4.50 -9.35 -4.20
CA ASN A 87 4.73 -10.70 -4.71
C ASN A 87 3.43 -11.40 -5.17
N GLY A 88 2.28 -10.74 -5.05
CA GLY A 88 0.96 -11.29 -5.38
C GLY A 88 0.34 -12.19 -4.30
N ILE A 89 0.97 -12.30 -3.13
CA ILE A 89 0.50 -13.05 -1.97
C ILE A 89 0.28 -12.04 -0.85
N VAL A 90 -0.95 -11.94 -0.37
CA VAL A 90 -1.26 -11.08 0.78
C VAL A 90 -0.68 -11.74 2.03
N ASP A 91 0.33 -11.12 2.65
CA ASP A 91 0.96 -11.52 3.92
C ASP A 91 0.47 -10.63 5.09
N CYS A 92 0.09 -9.37 4.83
CA CYS A 92 -0.32 -8.42 5.87
C CYS A 92 -1.82 -8.14 5.88
N LEU A 93 -2.33 -7.76 7.07
CA LEU A 93 -3.72 -7.35 7.25
C LEU A 93 -4.08 -6.21 6.29
N GLY A 94 -5.21 -6.36 5.58
CA GLY A 94 -5.68 -5.38 4.62
C GLY A 94 -4.93 -5.38 3.29
N GLY A 95 -4.06 -6.37 3.03
CA GLY A 95 -3.24 -6.38 1.81
C GLY A 95 -2.30 -5.19 1.74
N SER A 96 -1.81 -4.71 2.89
CA SER A 96 -0.94 -3.54 2.96
C SER A 96 0.42 -3.74 2.27
N ASP A 97 0.84 -4.99 2.09
CA ASP A 97 2.00 -5.43 1.33
C ASP A 97 1.70 -5.61 -0.18
N GLU A 98 0.42 -5.74 -0.53
CA GLU A 98 -0.07 -5.96 -1.91
C GLU A 98 -1.06 -4.85 -2.33
N ARG A 99 -0.74 -3.59 -1.98
CA ARG A 99 -1.63 -2.42 -2.12
C ARG A 99 -2.15 -2.20 -3.54
N GLN A 100 -1.36 -2.60 -4.54
CA GLN A 100 -1.72 -2.51 -5.94
C GLN A 100 -2.99 -3.28 -6.27
N LEU A 101 -3.31 -4.37 -5.55
CA LEU A 101 -4.47 -5.22 -5.83
C LEU A 101 -5.75 -4.39 -5.83
N CYS A 102 -6.01 -3.69 -4.73
CA CYS A 102 -7.20 -2.86 -4.61
C CYS A 102 -7.09 -1.53 -5.35
N ARG A 103 -5.88 -0.99 -5.50
CA ARG A 103 -5.66 0.25 -6.26
C ARG A 103 -5.98 0.08 -7.75
N GLN A 104 -5.58 -1.03 -8.35
CA GLN A 104 -5.83 -1.33 -9.76
C GLN A 104 -7.29 -1.71 -10.02
N MET A 105 -7.95 -2.39 -9.09
CA MET A 105 -9.38 -2.71 -9.22
C MET A 105 -10.26 -1.47 -9.18
N TYR A 106 -9.86 -0.44 -8.43
CA TYR A 106 -10.64 0.78 -8.23
C TYR A 106 -9.81 2.04 -8.48
N LEU A 107 -9.41 2.27 -9.73
CA LEU A 107 -8.52 3.38 -10.11
C LEU A 107 -8.99 4.76 -9.60
N PHE A 108 -10.30 5.00 -9.61
CA PHE A 108 -10.90 6.28 -9.23
C PHE A 108 -11.61 6.27 -7.86
N GLU A 109 -11.53 5.18 -7.10
CA GLU A 109 -12.18 5.10 -5.78
C GLU A 109 -11.15 5.14 -4.66
N GLU A 110 -11.16 6.22 -3.89
CA GLU A 110 -10.22 6.46 -2.80
C GLU A 110 -10.49 5.62 -1.55
N THR A 111 -11.70 5.07 -1.43
CA THR A 111 -12.18 4.45 -0.18
C THR A 111 -11.82 2.98 -0.10
N ASN A 112 -12.11 2.18 -1.13
CA ASN A 112 -11.98 0.72 -1.12
C ASN A 112 -10.56 0.26 -1.47
N ARG A 113 -9.60 0.55 -0.56
CA ARG A 113 -8.16 0.34 -0.79
C ARG A 113 -7.56 -0.84 -0.02
N TYR A 114 -8.31 -1.50 0.86
CA TYR A 114 -7.81 -2.57 1.71
C TYR A 114 -8.41 -3.91 1.30
N HIS A 115 -7.57 -4.93 1.15
CA HIS A 115 -8.00 -6.27 0.75
C HIS A 115 -8.47 -7.08 1.97
N CYS A 116 -9.69 -7.61 1.94
CA CYS A 116 -10.13 -8.61 2.93
C CYS A 116 -9.44 -9.96 2.67
N TRP A 117 -9.01 -10.67 3.72
CA TRP A 117 -8.19 -11.88 3.57
C TRP A 117 -8.82 -13.01 2.72
N ASN A 118 -10.07 -13.40 3.00
CA ASN A 118 -10.76 -14.52 2.32
C ASN A 118 -11.90 -14.09 1.38
N ARG A 119 -12.01 -12.79 1.10
CA ARG A 119 -12.91 -12.28 0.06
C ARG A 119 -12.02 -11.55 -0.93
N SER A 120 -12.21 -11.80 -2.23
CA SER A 120 -11.60 -10.99 -3.30
C SER A 120 -12.22 -9.58 -3.37
N GLU A 121 -12.58 -9.02 -2.22
CA GLU A 121 -13.30 -7.78 -2.03
C GLU A 121 -12.34 -6.76 -1.43
N CYS A 122 -12.31 -5.59 -2.05
CA CYS A 122 -11.64 -4.43 -1.51
C CYS A 122 -12.62 -3.61 -0.70
N VAL A 123 -12.21 -3.24 0.50
CA VAL A 123 -13.03 -2.55 1.48
C VAL A 123 -12.35 -1.27 1.94
N SER A 124 -13.13 -0.38 2.55
CA SER A 124 -12.60 0.79 3.24
C SER A 124 -11.91 0.42 4.55
N ILE A 125 -11.08 1.34 5.06
CA ILE A 125 -10.39 1.16 6.35
C ILE A 125 -11.37 0.90 7.51
N THR A 126 -12.56 1.51 7.47
CA THR A 126 -13.60 1.32 8.50
C THR A 126 -14.23 -0.06 8.42
N SER A 127 -14.32 -0.63 7.22
CA SER A 127 -14.86 -1.98 6.98
C SER A 127 -13.83 -3.08 7.18
N LEU A 128 -12.53 -2.75 7.22
CA LEU A 128 -11.45 -3.71 7.44
C LEU A 128 -11.60 -4.49 8.75
N ILE A 129 -12.19 -3.87 9.79
CA ILE A 129 -12.47 -4.52 11.08
C ILE A 129 -13.47 -5.69 10.97
N ASN A 130 -14.31 -5.67 9.91
CA ASN A 130 -15.29 -6.71 9.64
C ASN A 130 -14.69 -7.85 8.79
N CYS A 131 -13.51 -7.67 8.18
CA CYS A 131 -12.77 -8.78 7.60
C CYS A 131 -12.25 -9.63 8.78
N ASN A 132 -12.82 -10.82 9.01
CA ASN A 132 -12.48 -11.64 10.17
C ASN A 132 -11.34 -12.63 9.86
N PRO A 133 -10.10 -12.39 10.33
CA PRO A 133 -8.98 -13.29 10.07
C PRO A 133 -9.07 -14.64 10.82
N LYS A 134 -9.91 -14.75 11.87
CA LYS A 134 -10.05 -15.95 12.70
C LYS A 134 -11.19 -16.89 12.27
N LEU A 135 -12.20 -16.40 11.55
CA LEU A 135 -13.21 -17.26 10.91
C LEU A 135 -12.66 -17.96 9.66
N ASP A 136 -11.48 -17.56 9.20
CA ASP A 136 -10.83 -18.00 7.96
C ASP A 136 -9.75 -19.10 8.15
N THR A 137 -9.60 -19.69 9.34
CA THR A 137 -8.76 -20.90 9.53
C THR A 137 -9.47 -22.22 9.19
N GLN A 138 -10.71 -22.19 8.72
CA GLN A 138 -11.37 -23.38 8.18
C GLN A 138 -11.27 -23.37 6.65
N LEU A 139 -10.08 -23.69 6.15
CA LEU A 139 -10.00 -24.41 4.87
C LEU A 139 -10.82 -25.69 5.04
N SER A 140 -11.99 -25.73 4.41
CA SER A 140 -12.70 -26.97 4.15
C SER A 140 -11.71 -27.94 3.48
N LYS A 141 -11.50 -29.09 4.13
CA LYS A 141 -10.84 -30.26 3.55
C LYS A 141 -11.52 -30.68 2.25
#